data_AF-A0A7H2QIY8-F1
#
_entry.id   AF-A0A7H2QIY8-F1
#
_cell.length_a   1.000
_cell.length_b   1.000
_cell.length_c   1.000
_cell.angle_alpha   90.00
_cell.angle_beta   90.00
_cell.angle_gamma   90.00
#
_symmetry.space_group_name_H-M   'P 1'
#
loop_
_entity.id
_entity.type
_entity.pdbx_description
1 polymer ?
#
loop_
_entity_poly.entity_id
_entity_poly.type
_entity_poly.pdbx_seq_one_letter_code
_entity_poly.pdbx_strand_id
1 'polypeptide(L)'
;MKKAGVLILTFIASTAFAFDYSISSDTVRKKFLDQYEKDHNSLNKQEVFLAPKVKPNWPCPISKEEQYRLVNLLQNDFLDQKITKKRSHNFKKSSDTQSSKKTSNVQIIPLKVQCMNGKILGDIELRTEYDIELNQSINSLSHKTNLRSKIHKITLSRGTIKDGSLSGISKTFIQYKTLNFKDSEKPLNNAFITLELNYKDSLGNKALFIQDKKLNGVDYNLRSAFISTIDKYHTRKITYINNQISSIEFFKDGIPDGDQLGYIIGNQEKMSLIQNAFPAMHPKLVKINGKDFIETHLCMQNGVEVDRFPCDIKN
;
A
#
# COMPACT_ATOMS: atom_id res chain seq x y z
N MET A 1 -69.11 -27.51 -25.38
CA MET A 1 -67.74 -27.32 -24.86
C MET A 1 -67.45 -25.81 -24.86
N LYS A 2 -67.45 -25.17 -23.67
CA LYS A 2 -67.38 -23.70 -23.51
C LYS A 2 -66.12 -23.29 -22.72
N LYS A 3 -65.32 -22.43 -23.38
CA LYS A 3 -64.53 -21.22 -22.98
C LYS A 3 -63.83 -21.05 -21.61
N ALA A 4 -62.76 -20.25 -21.72
CA ALA A 4 -61.94 -19.49 -20.76
C ALA A 4 -60.77 -20.28 -20.14
N GLY A 5 -59.48 -19.88 -20.19
CA GLY A 5 -58.85 -18.60 -20.49
C GLY A 5 -58.23 -18.01 -19.21
N VAL A 6 -56.90 -18.07 -19.05
CA VAL A 6 -56.13 -17.20 -18.12
C VAL A 6 -54.71 -17.01 -18.69
N LEU A 7 -54.29 -15.75 -18.68
CA LEU A 7 -53.00 -15.19 -19.05
C LEU A 7 -52.30 -14.74 -17.76
N ILE A 8 -51.08 -15.21 -17.45
CA ILE A 8 -50.18 -14.64 -16.42
C ILE A 8 -48.74 -14.91 -16.89
N LEU A 9 -48.07 -13.91 -17.47
CA LEU A 9 -47.10 -12.98 -16.84
C LEU A 9 -45.78 -13.62 -16.39
N THR A 10 -44.74 -13.29 -17.18
CA THR A 10 -43.32 -13.06 -16.84
C THR A 10 -42.83 -13.38 -15.43
N PHE A 11 -41.81 -14.23 -15.36
CA PHE A 11 -40.58 -13.92 -14.63
C PHE A 11 -39.39 -14.33 -15.49
N ILE A 12 -38.79 -13.36 -16.19
CA ILE A 12 -37.35 -13.45 -16.45
C ILE A 12 -36.73 -13.19 -15.08
N ALA A 13 -36.54 -14.26 -14.31
CA ALA A 13 -35.61 -14.18 -13.19
C ALA A 13 -34.25 -13.94 -13.84
N SER A 14 -33.80 -12.70 -13.80
CA SER A 14 -32.41 -12.33 -14.02
C SER A 14 -31.59 -13.19 -13.07
N THR A 15 -31.03 -14.28 -13.58
CA THR A 15 -29.87 -14.90 -12.97
C THR A 15 -28.77 -13.87 -13.08
N ALA A 16 -28.69 -12.99 -12.09
CA ALA A 16 -27.50 -12.23 -11.81
C ALA A 16 -26.42 -13.28 -11.55
N PHE A 17 -25.61 -13.55 -12.57
CA PHE A 17 -24.39 -14.28 -12.41
C PHE A 17 -23.53 -13.45 -11.47
N ALA A 18 -23.55 -13.77 -10.18
CA ALA A 18 -22.50 -13.38 -9.28
C ALA A 18 -21.26 -14.10 -9.81
N PHE A 19 -20.36 -13.35 -10.43
CA PHE A 19 -19.04 -13.86 -10.75
C PHE A 19 -18.40 -14.29 -9.44
N ASP A 20 -18.38 -15.59 -9.22
CA ASP A 20 -17.54 -16.25 -8.24
C ASP A 20 -16.10 -16.02 -8.70
N TYR A 21 -15.53 -14.87 -8.32
CA TYR A 21 -14.09 -14.66 -8.44
C TYR A 21 -13.46 -15.67 -7.50
N SER A 22 -13.15 -16.86 -8.01
CA SER A 22 -12.34 -17.81 -7.27
C SER A 22 -11.06 -17.07 -6.88
N ILE A 23 -10.88 -16.79 -5.58
CA ILE A 23 -9.70 -16.14 -5.00
C ILE A 23 -8.43 -17.03 -5.22
N SER A 24 -8.57 -18.15 -5.92
CA SER A 24 -7.55 -19.12 -6.29
C SER A 24 -6.79 -18.81 -7.60
N SER A 25 -7.21 -17.82 -8.40
CA SER A 25 -6.54 -17.47 -9.68
C SER A 25 -6.05 -16.02 -9.79
N ASP A 26 -5.82 -15.34 -8.66
CA ASP A 26 -5.22 -14.01 -8.65
C ASP A 26 -3.73 -14.08 -9.03
N THR A 27 -3.49 -14.09 -10.34
CA THR A 27 -2.15 -14.13 -10.97
C THR A 27 -1.26 -12.98 -10.48
N VAL A 28 -1.85 -11.83 -10.16
CA VAL A 28 -1.15 -10.66 -9.62
C VAL A 28 -0.66 -10.95 -8.21
N ARG A 29 -1.53 -11.48 -7.34
CA ARG A 29 -1.15 -11.91 -5.99
C ARG A 29 -0.04 -12.94 -6.01
N LYS A 30 -0.20 -14.03 -6.78
CA LYS A 30 0.81 -15.10 -6.84
C LYS A 30 2.17 -14.56 -7.29
N LYS A 31 2.20 -13.78 -8.37
CA LYS A 31 3.40 -13.13 -8.89
C LYS A 31 4.12 -12.30 -7.82
N PHE A 32 3.39 -11.46 -7.07
CA PHE A 32 4.01 -10.61 -6.05
C PHE A 32 4.40 -11.37 -4.78
N LEU A 33 3.70 -12.45 -4.43
CA LEU A 33 4.12 -13.36 -3.35
C LEU A 33 5.44 -14.04 -3.70
N ASP A 34 5.56 -14.63 -4.89
CA ASP A 34 6.79 -15.27 -5.35
C ASP A 34 7.96 -14.27 -5.36
N GLN A 35 7.69 -13.02 -5.70
CA GLN A 35 8.70 -11.96 -5.67
C GLN A 35 9.09 -11.54 -4.25
N TYR A 36 8.10 -11.43 -3.35
CA TYR A 36 8.31 -11.15 -1.94
C TYR A 36 9.16 -12.22 -1.28
N GLU A 37 8.86 -13.50 -1.48
CA GLU A 37 9.64 -14.60 -0.89
C GLU A 37 11.11 -14.57 -1.30
N LYS A 38 11.40 -14.22 -2.56
CA LYS A 38 12.77 -14.03 -3.06
C LYS A 38 13.47 -12.85 -2.40
N ASP A 39 12.79 -11.71 -2.28
CA ASP A 39 13.37 -10.45 -1.82
C ASP A 39 13.41 -10.37 -0.27
N HIS A 40 12.57 -11.12 0.44
CA HIS A 40 12.45 -11.15 1.91
C HIS A 40 13.75 -11.57 2.61
N ASN A 41 14.48 -12.53 2.04
CA ASN A 41 15.77 -12.96 2.58
C ASN A 41 16.78 -11.81 2.61
N SER A 42 16.81 -10.98 1.57
CA SER A 42 17.72 -9.83 1.45
C SER A 42 17.41 -8.72 2.47
N LEU A 43 16.14 -8.57 2.85
CA LEU A 43 15.71 -7.62 3.88
C LEU A 43 16.15 -8.02 5.28
N ASN A 44 16.02 -9.30 5.62
CA ASN A 44 16.44 -9.80 6.93
C ASN A 44 17.94 -9.65 7.13
N LYS A 45 18.72 -9.80 6.06
CA LYS A 45 20.19 -9.61 6.06
C LYS A 45 20.61 -8.14 5.97
N GLN A 46 19.69 -7.21 5.70
CA GLN A 46 19.94 -5.78 5.51
C GLN A 46 20.93 -5.43 4.39
N GLU A 47 21.29 -6.39 3.52
CA GLU A 47 22.26 -6.21 2.45
C GLU A 47 21.79 -5.15 1.44
N VAL A 48 20.48 -5.10 1.16
CA VAL A 48 19.91 -4.14 0.21
C VAL A 48 20.13 -2.68 0.64
N PHE A 49 20.22 -2.47 1.97
CA PHE A 49 20.42 -1.17 2.63
C PHE A 49 21.88 -0.74 2.73
N LEU A 50 22.81 -1.57 2.28
CA LEU A 50 24.21 -1.18 2.16
C LEU A 50 24.38 -0.26 0.96
N ALA A 51 25.20 0.79 1.13
CA ALA A 51 25.54 1.70 0.04
C ALA A 51 26.31 0.94 -1.07
N PRO A 52 26.04 1.24 -2.35
CA PRO A 52 26.84 0.71 -3.45
C PRO A 52 28.31 1.10 -3.27
N LYS A 53 29.22 0.13 -3.42
CA LYS A 53 30.67 0.38 -3.34
C LYS A 53 31.16 1.39 -4.39
N VAL A 54 30.54 1.36 -5.58
CA VAL A 54 30.82 2.28 -6.68
C VAL A 54 29.48 2.84 -7.16
N LYS A 55 29.38 4.18 -7.23
CA LYS A 55 28.20 4.88 -7.72
C LYS A 55 28.46 5.35 -9.15
N PRO A 56 27.80 4.75 -10.17
CA PRO A 56 27.94 5.21 -11.55
C PRO A 56 27.46 6.66 -11.70
N ASN A 57 28.14 7.41 -12.56
CA ASN A 57 27.72 8.75 -12.95
C ASN A 57 26.68 8.69 -14.07
N TRP A 58 25.89 9.76 -14.22
CA TRP A 58 24.99 9.89 -15.36
C TRP A 58 25.79 9.95 -16.67
N PRO A 59 25.34 9.27 -17.74
CA PRO A 59 26.04 9.23 -19.02
C PRO A 59 26.06 10.58 -19.75
N CYS A 60 25.17 11.51 -19.39
CA CYS A 60 25.21 12.89 -19.85
C CYS A 60 24.63 13.85 -18.80
N PRO A 61 24.89 15.17 -18.93
CA PRO A 61 24.40 16.16 -17.97
C PRO A 61 22.87 16.24 -18.00
N ILE A 62 22.24 15.95 -16.86
CA ILE A 62 20.80 16.12 -16.69
C ILE A 62 20.50 16.90 -15.41
N SER A 63 19.44 17.72 -15.45
CA SER A 63 19.05 18.52 -14.30
C SER A 63 18.53 17.63 -13.16
N LYS A 64 18.54 18.14 -11.93
CA LYS A 64 17.92 17.44 -10.81
C LYS A 64 16.43 17.27 -11.03
N GLU A 65 15.72 18.26 -11.61
CA GLU A 65 14.29 18.10 -11.89
C GLU A 65 14.03 16.92 -12.82
N GLU A 66 14.86 16.74 -13.85
CA GLU A 66 14.72 15.62 -14.79
C GLU A 66 14.97 14.27 -14.10
N GLN A 67 15.98 14.19 -13.21
CA GLN A 67 16.20 12.99 -12.39
C GLN A 67 14.97 12.64 -11.56
N TYR A 68 14.37 13.62 -10.87
CA TYR A 68 13.14 13.42 -10.10
C TYR A 68 11.95 13.05 -10.98
N ARG A 69 11.81 13.65 -12.17
CA ARG A 69 10.73 13.34 -13.12
C ARG A 69 10.79 11.86 -13.52
N LEU A 70 11.97 11.37 -13.91
CA LEU A 70 12.19 9.97 -14.29
C LEU A 70 11.85 9.02 -13.14
N VAL A 71 12.29 9.34 -11.93
CA VAL A 71 11.99 8.55 -10.74
C VAL A 71 10.48 8.50 -10.44
N ASN A 72 9.81 9.65 -10.47
CA ASN A 72 8.37 9.74 -10.18
C ASN A 72 7.53 8.94 -11.21
N LEU A 73 7.90 8.99 -12.49
CA LEU A 73 7.25 8.19 -13.54
C LEU A 73 7.43 6.69 -13.32
N LEU A 74 8.61 6.26 -12.89
CA LEU A 74 8.88 4.85 -12.60
C LEU A 74 8.17 4.38 -11.33
N GLN A 75 8.09 5.22 -10.29
CA GLN A 75 7.56 4.82 -8.98
C GLN A 75 6.05 5.04 -8.82
N ASN A 76 5.43 5.96 -9.57
CA ASN A 76 4.07 6.49 -9.34
C ASN A 76 3.86 7.07 -7.92
N ASP A 77 4.95 7.33 -7.21
CA ASP A 77 4.98 8.05 -5.94
C ASP A 77 5.58 9.42 -6.24
N PHE A 78 4.90 10.50 -5.87
CA PHE A 78 5.54 11.80 -5.83
C PHE A 78 6.65 11.74 -4.77
N LEU A 79 7.92 11.77 -5.18
CA LEU A 79 8.97 12.26 -4.31
C LEU A 79 8.68 13.73 -4.06
N ASP A 80 7.94 14.01 -2.98
CA ASP A 80 7.54 15.35 -2.58
C ASP A 80 8.79 16.24 -2.49
N GLN A 81 8.95 17.17 -3.45
CA GLN A 81 10.03 18.16 -3.47
C GLN A 81 9.91 19.23 -2.37
N LYS A 82 8.98 19.07 -1.42
CA LYS A 82 8.99 19.89 -0.21
C LYS A 82 10.09 19.40 0.73
N ILE A 83 11.32 19.79 0.42
CA ILE A 83 12.33 20.16 1.43
C ILE A 83 11.72 21.29 2.25
N THR A 84 10.77 20.95 3.12
CA THR A 84 10.29 21.89 4.12
C THR A 84 11.27 21.80 5.27
N LYS A 85 12.26 22.69 5.26
CA LYS A 85 12.70 23.30 6.52
C LYS A 85 11.50 24.06 7.08
N LYS A 86 10.48 23.37 7.61
CA LYS A 86 9.57 23.99 8.56
C LYS A 86 10.37 24.18 9.85
N ARG A 87 11.13 25.29 9.92
CA ARG A 87 11.31 25.94 11.23
C ARG A 87 9.91 26.38 11.61
N SER A 88 9.30 25.72 12.60
CA SER A 88 8.10 26.24 13.24
C SER A 88 8.49 27.55 13.93
N HIS A 89 8.39 28.67 13.21
CA HIS A 89 8.39 29.97 13.85
C HIS A 89 7.02 30.15 14.51
N ASN A 90 7.05 30.16 15.84
CA ASN A 90 6.09 30.76 16.78
C ASN A 90 4.63 30.82 16.33
N PHE A 91 3.84 29.84 16.75
CA PHE A 91 2.46 30.09 17.16
C PHE A 91 2.36 29.98 18.68
N LYS A 92 1.67 30.97 19.27
CA LYS A 92 1.53 31.22 20.70
C LYS A 92 1.01 29.99 21.46
N LYS A 93 1.58 29.81 22.66
CA LYS A 93 1.24 28.90 23.76
C LYS A 93 -0.18 28.30 23.72
N SER A 94 -0.25 27.01 23.46
CA SER A 94 -1.03 26.05 24.24
C SER A 94 -0.09 24.87 24.59
N SER A 95 -0.32 24.25 25.75
CA SER A 95 0.47 23.15 26.29
C SER A 95 0.65 22.01 25.28
N ASP A 96 1.85 21.40 25.30
CA ASP A 96 2.33 20.29 24.44
C ASP A 96 2.86 20.69 23.05
N THR A 97 3.89 21.54 23.04
CA THR A 97 4.63 21.89 21.81
C THR A 97 5.52 20.71 21.36
N GLN A 98 5.01 19.90 20.43
CA GLN A 98 5.79 18.88 19.72
C GLN A 98 6.71 19.54 18.68
N SER A 99 8.00 19.68 18.99
CA SER A 99 8.99 20.16 18.01
C SER A 99 9.49 18.99 17.17
N SER A 100 9.33 19.07 15.84
CA SER A 100 9.83 18.04 14.91
C SER A 100 10.90 18.61 13.98
N LYS A 101 12.10 18.02 13.97
CA LYS A 101 13.13 18.32 12.95
C LYS A 101 13.18 17.18 11.94
N LYS A 102 12.96 17.50 10.65
CA LYS A 102 13.06 16.57 9.52
C LYS A 102 14.31 16.90 8.69
N THR A 103 15.19 15.94 8.50
CA THR A 103 16.27 16.01 7.51
C THR A 103 16.07 14.90 6.49
N SER A 104 16.05 15.24 5.20
CA SER A 104 15.86 14.29 4.11
C SER A 104 17.00 14.38 3.10
N ASN A 105 17.64 13.26 2.82
CA ASN A 105 18.67 13.16 1.78
C ASN A 105 18.18 12.21 0.70
N VAL A 106 18.08 12.70 -0.54
CA VAL A 106 17.71 11.90 -1.70
C VAL A 106 18.92 11.74 -2.60
N GLN A 107 19.21 10.51 -2.99
CA GLN A 107 20.23 10.21 -3.98
C GLN A 107 19.62 9.36 -5.09
N ILE A 108 19.84 9.77 -6.34
CA ILE A 108 19.37 9.04 -7.52
C ILE A 108 20.61 8.55 -8.26
N ILE A 109 20.76 7.24 -8.38
CA ILE A 109 21.94 6.57 -8.93
C ILE A 109 21.52 5.86 -10.23
N PRO A 110 22.11 6.20 -11.38
CA PRO A 110 21.81 5.59 -12.68
C PRO A 110 22.53 4.24 -12.81
N LEU A 111 21.83 3.13 -12.55
CA LEU A 111 22.43 1.79 -12.68
C LEU A 111 22.62 1.37 -14.14
N LYS A 112 21.66 1.70 -15.00
CA LYS A 112 21.71 1.48 -16.45
C LYS A 112 20.95 2.60 -17.14
N VAL A 113 21.63 3.43 -17.91
CA VAL A 113 21.01 4.55 -18.62
C VAL A 113 21.75 4.78 -19.93
N GLN A 114 21.04 5.08 -21.00
CA GLN A 114 21.62 5.50 -22.27
C GLN A 114 21.37 6.98 -22.51
N CYS A 115 22.36 7.66 -23.09
CA CYS A 115 22.20 9.04 -23.54
C CYS A 115 22.41 9.13 -25.04
N MET A 116 21.47 9.77 -25.73
CA MET A 116 21.56 10.09 -27.16
C MET A 116 21.18 11.55 -27.33
N ASN A 117 22.03 12.32 -28.02
CA ASN A 117 21.82 13.74 -28.29
C ASN A 117 21.50 14.57 -27.03
N GLY A 118 22.16 14.28 -25.91
CA GLY A 118 21.96 14.96 -24.63
C GLY A 118 20.66 14.62 -23.90
N LYS A 119 19.90 13.62 -24.37
CA LYS A 119 18.66 13.15 -23.75
C LYS A 119 18.77 11.69 -23.31
N ILE A 120 18.13 11.37 -22.19
CA ILE A 120 17.99 9.98 -21.73
C ILE A 120 16.94 9.28 -22.57
N LEU A 121 17.30 8.15 -23.18
CA LEU A 121 16.43 7.33 -24.02
C LEU A 121 16.63 5.85 -23.76
N GLY A 122 15.66 5.02 -24.19
CA GLY A 122 15.75 3.57 -24.10
C GLY A 122 15.58 3.05 -22.68
N ASP A 123 16.28 1.95 -22.39
CA ASP A 123 16.22 1.30 -21.08
C ASP A 123 16.84 2.16 -19.98
N ILE A 124 16.11 2.28 -18.88
CA ILE A 124 16.52 2.99 -17.67
C ILE A 124 16.40 2.08 -16.45
N GLU A 125 17.46 2.01 -15.65
CA GLU A 125 17.48 1.40 -14.33
C GLU A 125 18.06 2.39 -13.34
N LEU A 126 17.29 2.70 -12.30
CA LEU A 126 17.64 3.65 -11.25
C LEU A 126 17.60 2.98 -9.90
N ARG A 127 18.55 3.37 -9.04
CA ARG A 127 18.49 3.17 -7.60
C ARG A 127 18.27 4.52 -6.94
N THR A 128 17.16 4.67 -6.24
CA THR A 128 16.86 5.85 -5.44
C THR A 128 17.03 5.52 -3.97
N GLU A 129 17.92 6.24 -3.29
CA GLU A 129 18.11 6.15 -1.85
C GLU A 129 17.50 7.38 -1.20
N TYR A 130 16.75 7.16 -0.13
CA TYR A 130 16.03 8.21 0.57
C TYR A 130 16.12 7.96 2.08
N ASP A 131 16.83 8.85 2.77
CA ASP A 131 16.94 8.84 4.23
C ASP A 131 16.12 9.97 4.82
N ILE A 132 15.23 9.66 5.77
CA ILE A 132 14.62 10.65 6.66
C ILE A 132 15.09 10.39 8.09
N GLU A 133 15.57 11.44 8.75
CA GLU A 133 15.60 11.45 10.22
C GLU A 133 14.51 12.39 10.75
N LEU A 134 13.73 11.86 11.69
CA LEU A 134 12.69 12.56 12.43
C LEU A 134 13.05 12.54 13.90
N ASN A 135 13.25 13.72 14.47
CA ASN A 135 13.38 13.88 15.92
C ASN A 135 12.14 14.60 16.43
N GLN A 136 11.39 13.96 17.32
CA GLN A 136 10.20 14.52 17.95
C GLN A 136 10.41 14.58 19.46
N SER A 137 10.17 15.75 20.06
CA SER A 137 10.10 15.89 21.51
C SER A 137 8.64 15.85 21.95
N ILE A 138 8.27 14.85 22.73
CA ILE A 138 6.95 14.73 23.35
C ILE A 138 7.12 15.17 24.80
N ASN A 139 6.55 16.32 25.14
CA ASN A 139 6.48 16.78 26.51
C ASN A 139 5.27 16.11 27.17
N SER A 140 5.50 15.45 28.29
CA SER A 140 4.42 15.03 29.20
C SER A 140 4.55 15.81 30.51
N LEU A 141 3.49 15.82 31.32
CA LEU A 141 3.41 16.55 32.60
C LEU A 141 4.57 16.23 33.58
N SER A 142 5.24 15.07 33.45
CA SER A 142 6.31 14.64 34.36
C SER A 142 7.66 14.34 33.69
N HIS A 143 7.70 14.10 32.37
CA HIS A 143 8.94 13.72 31.67
C HIS A 143 8.97 14.22 30.23
N LYS A 144 10.19 14.51 29.73
CA LYS A 144 10.43 14.76 28.31
C LYS A 144 10.87 13.48 27.63
N THR A 145 10.05 13.00 26.69
CA THR A 145 10.37 11.82 25.88
C THR A 145 10.83 12.27 24.51
N ASN A 146 12.02 11.85 24.08
CA ASN A 146 12.51 12.13 22.73
C ASN A 146 12.39 10.87 21.88
N LEU A 147 11.61 10.98 20.80
CA LEU A 147 11.49 9.94 19.79
C LEU A 147 12.42 10.28 18.63
N ARG A 148 13.34 9.37 18.30
CA ARG A 148 14.15 9.46 17.09
C ARG A 148 13.76 8.33 16.15
N SER A 149 13.20 8.69 15.00
CA SER A 149 12.88 7.76 13.92
C SER A 149 13.83 7.99 12.75
N LYS A 150 14.44 6.91 12.27
CA LYS A 150 15.19 6.89 11.02
C LYS A 150 14.42 6.03 10.02
N ILE A 151 14.13 6.60 8.86
CA ILE A 151 13.51 5.92 7.74
C ILE A 151 14.55 5.82 6.65
N HIS A 152 14.89 4.60 6.26
CA HIS A 152 15.76 4.36 5.11
C HIS A 152 14.95 3.67 4.02
N LYS A 153 14.74 4.36 2.90
CA LYS A 153 14.01 3.87 1.73
C LYS A 153 14.98 3.70 0.58
N ILE A 154 14.93 2.53 -0.06
CA ILE A 154 15.65 2.24 -1.28
C ILE A 154 14.66 1.77 -2.31
N THR A 155 14.63 2.41 -3.46
CA THR A 155 13.84 1.96 -4.59
C THR A 155 14.76 1.56 -5.73
N LEU A 156 14.59 0.32 -6.21
CA LEU A 156 15.14 -0.16 -7.46
C LEU A 156 14.03 -0.09 -8.51
N SER A 157 14.25 0.67 -9.57
CA SER A 157 13.25 0.86 -10.61
C SER A 157 13.86 0.63 -11.99
N ARG A 158 13.10 -0.02 -12.86
CA ARG A 158 13.48 -0.26 -14.26
C ARG A 158 12.33 0.10 -15.17
N GLY A 159 12.60 0.72 -16.31
CA GLY A 159 11.62 0.95 -17.35
C GLY A 159 12.27 1.21 -18.69
N THR A 160 11.46 1.58 -19.67
CA THR A 160 11.92 1.94 -21.00
C THR A 160 11.22 3.23 -21.41
N ILE A 161 12.00 4.21 -21.87
CA ILE A 161 11.48 5.46 -22.42
C ILE A 161 11.13 5.20 -23.89
N LYS A 162 9.85 5.32 -24.23
CA LYS A 162 9.35 5.20 -25.61
C LYS A 162 8.34 6.31 -25.89
N ASP A 163 8.56 7.06 -26.97
CA ASP A 163 7.65 8.11 -27.46
C ASP A 163 7.25 9.14 -26.37
N GLY A 164 8.21 9.52 -25.51
CA GLY A 164 7.99 10.47 -24.41
C GLY A 164 7.28 9.89 -23.18
N SER A 165 6.81 8.63 -23.24
CA SER A 165 6.24 7.90 -22.12
C SER A 165 7.31 7.04 -21.42
N LEU A 166 7.20 6.94 -20.09
CA LEU A 166 8.04 6.06 -19.28
C LEU A 166 7.13 5.20 -18.40
N SER A 167 7.04 3.92 -18.75
CA SER A 167 6.43 2.89 -17.90
C SER A 167 7.52 1.93 -17.44
N GLY A 168 7.31 1.34 -16.28
CA GLY A 168 8.32 0.51 -15.66
C GLY A 168 7.83 -0.18 -14.41
N ILE A 169 8.72 -1.00 -13.88
CA ILE A 169 8.57 -1.72 -12.63
C ILE A 169 9.37 -1.01 -11.55
N SER A 170 8.92 -1.11 -10.30
CA SER A 170 9.69 -0.66 -9.16
C SER A 170 9.56 -1.62 -7.99
N LYS A 171 10.63 -1.68 -7.20
CA LYS A 171 10.72 -2.41 -5.94
C LYS A 171 11.28 -1.46 -4.90
N THR A 172 10.52 -1.21 -3.85
CA THR A 172 10.92 -0.31 -2.77
C THR A 172 11.08 -1.11 -1.50
N PHE A 173 12.22 -0.95 -0.84
CA PHE A 173 12.55 -1.49 0.46
C PHE A 173 12.55 -0.33 1.45
N ILE A 174 11.78 -0.41 2.52
CA ILE A 174 11.73 0.63 3.54
C ILE A 174 12.01 0.01 4.89
N GLN A 175 12.94 0.61 5.63
CA GLN A 175 13.22 0.29 7.02
C GLN A 175 12.90 1.50 7.88
N TYR A 176 11.98 1.31 8.82
CA TYR A 176 11.67 2.27 9.87
C TYR A 176 12.34 1.79 11.15
N LYS A 177 13.24 2.60 11.71
CA LYS A 177 13.85 2.35 13.01
C LYS A 177 13.46 3.47 13.95
N THR A 178 12.69 3.14 14.98
CA THR A 178 12.27 4.10 16.00
C THR A 178 12.96 3.76 17.32
N LEU A 179 13.61 4.76 17.90
CA LEU A 179 14.29 4.68 19.19
C LEU A 179 13.63 5.68 20.14
N ASN A 180 13.37 5.21 21.36
CA ASN A 180 12.80 6.03 22.41
C ASN A 180 13.87 6.36 23.46
N PHE A 181 13.95 7.62 23.84
CA PHE A 181 14.90 8.13 24.83
C PHE A 181 14.15 8.87 25.93
N LYS A 182 14.44 8.51 27.19
CA LYS A 182 14.01 9.27 28.36
C LYS A 182 15.20 10.14 28.82
N ASP A 183 14.96 11.43 29.04
CA ASP A 183 15.87 12.38 29.71
C ASP A 183 17.38 12.17 29.46
N SER A 184 17.85 12.36 28.21
CA SER A 184 19.26 12.33 27.78
C SER A 184 20.06 11.03 28.02
N GLU A 185 19.43 9.97 28.53
CA GLU A 185 20.07 8.67 28.79
C GLU A 185 20.02 7.72 27.58
N LYS A 186 20.72 6.59 27.73
CA LYS A 186 20.82 5.46 26.77
C LYS A 186 19.45 5.10 26.18
N PRO A 187 19.39 4.64 24.91
CA PRO A 187 18.13 4.25 24.30
C PRO A 187 17.42 3.21 25.17
N LEU A 188 16.12 3.41 25.41
CA LEU A 188 15.28 2.36 25.96
C LEU A 188 15.42 1.15 25.02
N ASN A 189 15.59 -0.05 25.57
CA ASN A 189 15.78 -1.32 24.83
C ASN A 189 14.63 -1.70 23.87
N ASN A 190 13.70 -0.79 23.60
CA ASN A 190 12.47 -1.00 22.87
C ASN A 190 12.56 -0.40 21.45
N ALA A 191 13.64 -0.70 20.72
CA ALA A 191 13.73 -0.27 19.34
C ALA A 191 12.70 -1.02 18.49
N PHE A 192 11.86 -0.29 17.78
CA PHE A 192 10.89 -0.88 16.86
C PHE A 192 11.44 -0.82 15.45
N ILE A 193 11.42 -1.97 14.75
CA ILE A 193 11.84 -2.07 13.36
C ILE A 193 10.64 -2.54 12.54
N THR A 194 10.17 -1.69 11.63
CA THR A 194 9.21 -2.08 10.59
C THR A 194 9.96 -2.18 9.27
N LEU A 195 9.74 -3.28 8.55
CA LEU A 195 10.21 -3.49 7.20
C LEU A 195 9.03 -3.47 6.25
N GLU A 196 9.13 -2.69 5.17
CA GLU A 196 8.11 -2.62 4.13
C GLU A 196 8.70 -2.92 2.75
N LEU A 197 7.95 -3.67 1.94
CA LEU A 197 8.21 -3.85 0.50
C LEU A 197 7.05 -3.35 -0.32
N ASN A 198 7.36 -2.46 -1.25
CA ASN A 198 6.38 -2.00 -2.25
C ASN A 198 6.82 -2.44 -3.64
N TYR A 199 5.91 -3.04 -4.36
CA TYR A 199 6.11 -3.47 -5.74
C TYR A 199 5.17 -2.69 -6.65
N LYS A 200 5.65 -2.39 -7.85
CA LYS A 200 4.86 -1.94 -9.00
C LYS A 200 5.31 -2.72 -10.21
N ASP A 201 4.36 -3.20 -11.01
CA ASP A 201 4.65 -3.76 -12.32
C ASP A 201 4.34 -2.78 -13.47
N SER A 202 4.67 -3.18 -14.69
CA SER A 202 4.51 -2.36 -15.89
C SER A 202 3.05 -2.11 -16.27
N LEU A 203 2.11 -2.90 -15.74
CA LEU A 203 0.67 -2.74 -15.95
C LEU A 203 0.04 -1.79 -14.90
N GLY A 204 0.82 -1.34 -13.93
CA GLY A 204 0.35 -0.49 -12.84
C GLY A 204 -0.16 -1.26 -11.63
N ASN A 205 -0.13 -2.59 -11.65
CA ASN A 205 -0.45 -3.38 -10.47
C ASN A 205 0.58 -3.13 -9.38
N LYS A 206 0.13 -3.12 -8.13
CA LYS A 206 0.99 -2.88 -6.97
C LYS A 206 0.82 -3.96 -5.92
N ALA A 207 1.86 -4.15 -5.12
CA ALA A 207 1.76 -4.91 -3.89
C ALA A 207 2.52 -4.22 -2.76
N LEU A 208 2.00 -4.31 -1.56
CA LEU A 208 2.57 -3.79 -0.33
C LEU A 208 2.71 -4.96 0.65
N PHE A 209 3.85 -5.08 1.29
CA PHE A 209 4.10 -6.03 2.38
C PHE A 209 4.70 -5.27 3.55
N ILE A 210 4.11 -5.37 4.73
CA ILE A 210 4.57 -4.73 5.95
C ILE A 210 4.81 -5.83 6.97
N GLN A 211 6.03 -5.86 7.50
CA GLN A 211 6.46 -6.77 8.55
C GLN A 211 6.96 -5.98 9.74
N ASP A 212 6.26 -6.10 10.86
CA ASP A 212 6.66 -5.50 12.13
C ASP A 212 7.53 -6.49 12.92
N LYS A 213 8.69 -6.03 13.42
CA LYS A 213 9.59 -6.84 14.24
C LYS A 213 9.73 -6.25 15.64
N LYS A 214 9.28 -6.99 16.65
CA LYS A 214 9.68 -6.76 18.06
C LYS A 214 11.02 -7.46 18.29
N LEU A 215 12.00 -6.74 18.86
CA LEU A 215 13.35 -7.28 19.14
C LEU A 215 13.36 -8.45 20.16
N ASN A 216 12.28 -8.61 20.94
CA ASN A 216 12.22 -9.58 22.06
C ASN A 216 11.57 -10.93 21.69
N GLY A 217 11.40 -11.23 20.40
CA GLY A 217 10.95 -12.54 19.93
C GLY A 217 9.44 -12.73 19.96
N VAL A 218 8.94 -13.26 18.86
CA VAL A 218 7.58 -13.78 18.62
C VAL A 218 6.48 -12.72 18.42
N ASP A 219 6.35 -12.29 17.17
CA ASP A 219 5.13 -12.37 16.34
C ASP A 219 5.32 -11.46 15.11
N TYR A 220 5.30 -12.05 13.92
CA TYR A 220 5.30 -11.30 12.66
C TYR A 220 3.87 -11.12 12.21
N ASN A 221 3.29 -9.96 12.48
CA ASN A 221 2.08 -9.58 11.75
C ASN A 221 2.48 -9.19 10.33
N LEU A 222 2.28 -10.11 9.38
CA LEU A 222 2.44 -9.81 7.96
C LEU A 222 1.14 -9.19 7.47
N ARG A 223 1.20 -7.90 7.16
CA ARG A 223 0.13 -7.21 6.46
C ARG A 223 0.54 -7.12 4.99
N SER A 224 -0.33 -7.58 4.09
CA SER A 224 -0.08 -7.46 2.66
C SER A 224 -1.29 -6.92 1.94
N ALA A 225 -1.08 -6.05 0.95
CA ALA A 225 -2.14 -5.54 0.09
C ALA A 225 -1.73 -5.70 -1.37
N PHE A 226 -2.69 -6.07 -2.23
CA PHE A 226 -2.50 -6.24 -3.65
C PHE A 226 -3.49 -5.36 -4.38
N ILE A 227 -2.99 -4.44 -5.22
CA ILE A 227 -3.80 -3.53 -6.02
C ILE A 227 -3.68 -3.98 -7.47
N SER A 228 -4.80 -4.40 -8.04
CA SER A 228 -4.90 -4.82 -9.43
C SER A 228 -5.66 -3.77 -10.24
N THR A 229 -5.12 -3.40 -11.39
CA THR A 229 -5.81 -2.55 -12.36
C THR A 229 -6.84 -3.39 -13.11
N ILE A 230 -8.12 -3.02 -13.03
CA ILE A 230 -9.20 -3.68 -13.77
C ILE A 230 -9.31 -3.07 -15.16
N ASP A 231 -9.40 -1.74 -15.20
CA ASP A 231 -9.40 -0.96 -16.43
C ASP A 231 -8.73 0.41 -16.18
N LYS A 232 -8.90 1.35 -17.12
CA LYS A 232 -8.29 2.68 -17.05
C LYS A 232 -8.71 3.49 -15.81
N TYR A 233 -9.93 3.28 -15.33
CA TYR A 233 -10.55 4.06 -14.26
C TYR A 233 -10.67 3.25 -12.97
N HIS A 234 -10.80 1.92 -13.07
CA HIS A 234 -11.11 1.06 -11.94
C HIS A 234 -9.91 0.25 -11.46
N THR A 235 -9.75 0.21 -10.13
CA THR A 235 -8.78 -0.67 -9.47
C THR A 235 -9.43 -1.41 -8.31
N ARG A 236 -8.89 -2.58 -7.99
CA ARG A 236 -9.29 -3.39 -6.84
C ARG A 236 -8.11 -3.62 -5.92
N LYS A 237 -8.29 -3.36 -4.63
CA LYS A 237 -7.31 -3.63 -3.58
C LYS A 237 -7.81 -4.77 -2.71
N ILE A 238 -7.00 -5.80 -2.53
CA ILE A 238 -7.27 -6.89 -1.60
C ILE A 238 -6.23 -6.84 -0.48
N THR A 239 -6.69 -6.75 0.76
CA THR A 239 -5.82 -6.70 1.94
C THR A 239 -5.89 -8.03 2.68
N TYR A 240 -4.72 -8.48 3.15
CA TYR A 240 -4.55 -9.67 3.97
C TYR A 240 -3.79 -9.33 5.25
N ILE A 241 -4.18 -9.97 6.34
CA ILE A 241 -3.48 -9.95 7.62
C ILE A 241 -3.18 -11.40 7.96
N ASN A 242 -1.91 -11.73 8.17
CA ASN A 242 -1.46 -13.09 8.49
C ASN A 242 -2.00 -14.14 7.50
N ASN A 243 -1.91 -13.80 6.21
CA ASN A 243 -2.40 -14.59 5.07
C ASN A 243 -3.92 -14.83 5.03
N GLN A 244 -4.69 -14.19 5.91
CA GLN A 244 -6.16 -14.21 5.89
C GLN A 244 -6.68 -12.94 5.24
N ILE A 245 -7.68 -13.08 4.36
CA ILE A 245 -8.31 -11.92 3.73
C ILE A 245 -8.97 -11.06 4.80
N SER A 246 -8.81 -9.75 4.65
CA SER A 246 -9.32 -8.74 5.58
C SER A 246 -10.23 -7.74 4.90
N SER A 247 -9.93 -7.35 3.66
CA SER A 247 -10.80 -6.47 2.87
C SER A 247 -10.65 -6.69 1.37
N ILE A 248 -11.72 -6.38 0.64
CA ILE A 248 -11.70 -6.12 -0.80
C ILE A 248 -12.31 -4.74 -1.01
N GLU A 249 -11.52 -3.82 -1.55
CA GLU A 249 -11.90 -2.43 -1.77
C GLU A 249 -11.82 -2.12 -3.27
N PHE A 250 -12.82 -1.41 -3.78
CA PHE A 250 -12.88 -0.98 -5.18
C PHE A 250 -12.76 0.53 -5.26
N PHE A 251 -12.07 1.00 -6.31
CA PHE A 251 -11.80 2.41 -6.51
C PHE A 251 -12.05 2.78 -7.97
N LYS A 252 -12.61 3.97 -8.17
CA LYS A 252 -12.72 4.66 -9.46
C LYS A 252 -11.88 5.94 -9.40
N ASP A 253 -10.91 6.07 -10.30
CA ASP A 253 -9.96 7.19 -10.35
C ASP A 253 -9.22 7.44 -9.01
N GLY A 254 -8.95 6.35 -8.28
CA GLY A 254 -8.29 6.39 -6.97
C GLY A 254 -9.21 6.79 -5.80
N ILE A 255 -10.50 7.00 -6.05
CA ILE A 255 -11.51 7.31 -5.04
C ILE A 255 -12.32 6.04 -4.73
N PRO A 256 -12.60 5.69 -3.46
CA PRO A 256 -13.44 4.54 -3.12
C PRO A 256 -14.79 4.59 -3.84
N ASP A 257 -15.15 3.52 -4.54
CA ASP A 257 -16.36 3.44 -5.35
C ASP A 257 -16.83 1.98 -5.48
N GLY A 258 -18.14 1.75 -5.44
CA GLY A 258 -18.75 0.43 -5.44
C GLY A 258 -18.70 -0.28 -4.08
N ASP A 259 -18.88 -1.60 -4.12
CA ASP A 259 -18.89 -2.47 -2.94
C ASP A 259 -17.55 -2.44 -2.21
N GLN A 260 -17.54 -2.15 -0.91
CA GLN A 260 -16.38 -2.32 -0.04
C GLN A 260 -16.67 -3.46 0.92
N LEU A 261 -15.89 -4.53 0.82
CA LEU A 261 -16.09 -5.76 1.58
C LEU A 261 -15.06 -5.83 2.71
N GLY A 262 -15.55 -6.09 3.93
CA GLY A 262 -14.71 -6.35 5.10
C GLY A 262 -14.90 -7.79 5.56
N TYR A 263 -13.82 -8.41 6.01
CA TYR A 263 -13.81 -9.80 6.47
C TYR A 263 -13.28 -9.86 7.89
N ILE A 264 -14.14 -10.28 8.81
CA ILE A 264 -13.81 -10.42 10.23
C ILE A 264 -13.78 -11.91 10.56
N ILE A 265 -12.69 -12.35 11.19
CA ILE A 265 -12.60 -13.69 11.74
C ILE A 265 -13.46 -13.71 13.01
N GLY A 266 -14.55 -14.47 12.96
CA GLY A 266 -15.58 -14.48 13.99
C GLY A 266 -15.47 -15.66 14.94
N ASN A 267 -15.74 -15.39 16.22
CA ASN A 267 -15.99 -16.39 17.25
C ASN A 267 -17.33 -17.09 16.95
N GLN A 268 -17.36 -18.42 16.86
CA GLN A 268 -18.47 -19.22 16.34
C GLN A 268 -19.83 -18.89 16.99
N GLU A 269 -19.83 -18.50 18.26
CA GLU A 269 -21.03 -18.14 19.02
C GLU A 269 -21.74 -16.86 18.55
N LYS A 270 -21.00 -15.87 18.03
CA LYS A 270 -21.61 -14.65 17.47
C LYS A 270 -22.13 -14.85 16.05
N MET A 271 -21.62 -15.86 15.34
CA MET A 271 -22.00 -16.17 13.96
C MET A 271 -23.40 -16.78 13.86
N SER A 272 -23.79 -17.62 14.82
CA SER A 272 -25.14 -18.23 14.85
C SER A 272 -26.25 -17.20 15.09
N LEU A 273 -25.97 -16.14 15.86
CA LEU A 273 -26.92 -15.05 16.11
C LEU A 273 -27.21 -14.21 14.86
N ILE A 274 -26.20 -13.99 14.00
CA ILE A 274 -26.35 -13.21 12.75
C ILE A 274 -27.15 -13.99 11.70
N GLN A 275 -26.84 -15.28 11.50
CA GLN A 275 -27.52 -16.13 10.50
C GLN A 275 -29.02 -16.28 10.74
N ASN A 276 -29.44 -16.33 12.01
CA ASN A 276 -30.84 -16.51 12.38
C ASN A 276 -31.68 -15.24 12.21
N ALA A 277 -31.06 -14.05 12.25
CA ALA A 277 -31.77 -12.78 12.20
C ALA A 277 -31.94 -12.25 10.76
N PHE A 278 -30.93 -12.42 9.90
CA PHE A 278 -30.92 -11.81 8.56
C PHE A 278 -30.20 -12.67 7.50
N PRO A 279 -30.82 -13.77 7.02
CA PRO A 279 -30.17 -14.73 6.12
C PRO A 279 -29.76 -14.16 4.75
N ALA A 280 -30.31 -13.01 4.34
CA ALA A 280 -30.06 -12.38 3.04
C ALA A 280 -29.46 -10.96 3.12
N MET A 281 -29.08 -10.47 4.30
CA MET A 281 -28.48 -9.13 4.46
C MET A 281 -27.09 -9.24 5.08
N HIS A 282 -26.28 -8.19 4.88
CA HIS A 282 -25.02 -8.04 5.58
C HIS A 282 -25.25 -7.51 7.01
N PRO A 283 -24.42 -7.89 7.99
CA PRO A 283 -23.29 -8.82 7.88
C PRO A 283 -23.77 -10.27 7.66
N LYS A 284 -23.03 -11.04 6.84
CA LYS A 284 -23.38 -12.45 6.55
C LYS A 284 -22.19 -13.38 6.75
N LEU A 285 -22.46 -14.65 7.04
CA LEU A 285 -21.41 -15.67 7.13
C LEU A 285 -21.01 -16.14 5.74
N VAL A 286 -19.71 -16.12 5.45
CA VAL A 286 -19.14 -16.64 4.21
C VAL A 286 -17.98 -17.58 4.51
N LYS A 287 -17.73 -18.54 3.62
CA LYS A 287 -16.59 -19.44 3.71
C LYS A 287 -15.61 -19.14 2.58
N ILE A 288 -14.40 -18.71 2.93
CA ILE A 288 -13.35 -18.40 1.96
C ILE A 288 -12.19 -19.35 2.23
N ASN A 289 -11.84 -20.16 1.22
CA ASN A 289 -10.77 -21.16 1.32
C ASN A 289 -10.90 -22.06 2.56
N GLY A 290 -12.12 -22.49 2.87
CA GLY A 290 -12.41 -23.39 4.00
C GLY A 290 -12.44 -22.72 5.39
N LYS A 291 -12.19 -21.42 5.49
CA LYS A 291 -12.32 -20.65 6.75
C LYS A 291 -13.59 -19.82 6.74
N ASP A 292 -14.26 -19.77 7.89
CA ASP A 292 -15.47 -18.97 8.09
C ASP A 292 -15.13 -17.51 8.42
N PHE A 293 -15.84 -16.59 7.79
CA PHE A 293 -15.72 -15.15 7.98
C PHE A 293 -17.08 -14.51 8.12
N ILE A 294 -17.15 -13.45 8.91
CA ILE A 294 -18.25 -12.49 8.86
C ILE A 294 -17.89 -11.45 7.79
N GLU A 295 -18.64 -11.44 6.69
CA GLU A 295 -18.50 -10.47 5.61
C GLU A 295 -19.39 -9.25 5.90
N THR A 296 -18.75 -8.09 6.11
CA THR A 296 -19.39 -6.79 6.17
C THR A 296 -19.38 -6.14 4.80
N HIS A 297 -20.39 -5.32 4.52
CA HIS A 297 -20.54 -4.60 3.27
C HIS A 297 -20.76 -3.11 3.54
N LEU A 298 -20.14 -2.29 2.72
CA LEU A 298 -20.29 -0.85 2.71
C LEU A 298 -20.40 -0.40 1.26
N CYS A 299 -21.37 0.45 0.93
CA CYS A 299 -21.49 0.99 -0.41
C CYS A 299 -20.86 2.38 -0.50
N MET A 300 -19.95 2.57 -1.46
CA MET A 300 -19.32 3.86 -1.73
C MET A 300 -19.72 4.37 -3.11
N GLN A 301 -20.03 5.66 -3.21
CA GLN A 301 -20.21 6.38 -4.48
C GLN A 301 -19.40 7.65 -4.47
N ASN A 302 -18.41 7.76 -5.37
CA ASN A 302 -17.50 8.90 -5.45
C ASN A 302 -16.87 9.27 -4.09
N GLY A 303 -16.48 8.27 -3.30
CA GLY A 303 -15.82 8.45 -2.00
C GLY A 303 -16.76 8.76 -0.83
N VAL A 304 -18.08 8.73 -1.04
CA VAL A 304 -19.08 8.95 0.01
C VAL A 304 -19.84 7.65 0.26
N GLU A 305 -20.01 7.30 1.54
CA GLU A 305 -20.85 6.19 1.95
C GLU A 305 -22.32 6.46 1.60
N VAL A 306 -22.98 5.48 1.00
CA VAL A 306 -24.40 5.54 0.68
C VAL A 306 -25.13 4.34 1.29
N ASP A 307 -26.28 4.59 1.91
CA ASP A 307 -27.13 3.54 2.46
C ASP A 307 -27.98 2.91 1.35
N ARG A 308 -27.35 2.09 0.51
CA ARG A 308 -27.99 1.39 -0.62
C ARG A 308 -27.45 -0.02 -0.77
N PHE A 309 -28.37 -0.99 -0.85
CA PHE A 309 -28.08 -2.37 -1.16
C PHE A 309 -29.09 -2.91 -2.19
N PRO A 310 -28.66 -3.47 -3.34
CA PRO A 310 -27.27 -3.57 -3.81
C PRO A 310 -26.63 -2.19 -4.12
N CYS A 311 -25.31 -2.13 -4.23
CA CYS A 311 -24.64 -0.94 -4.78
C CYS A 311 -25.01 -0.76 -6.24
N ASP A 312 -26.08 0.00 -6.52
CA ASP A 312 -26.41 0.39 -7.88
C ASP A 312 -25.34 1.37 -8.40
N ILE A 313 -24.41 0.84 -9.20
CA ILE A 313 -23.53 1.65 -10.04
C ILE A 313 -24.41 2.16 -11.19
N LYS A 314 -24.91 3.39 -11.09
CA LYS A 314 -25.48 4.04 -12.28
C LYS A 314 -24.34 4.33 -13.24
N ASN A 315 -24.36 3.65 -14.39
CA ASN A 315 -23.50 3.85 -15.55
C ASN A 315 -23.33 5.34 -15.89
#